data_AF-A0A7S2I8N5-F1
#
_entry.id   AF-A0A7S2I8N5-F1
#
_cell.length_a   1.000
_cell.length_b   1.000
_cell.length_c   1.000
_cell.angle_alpha   90.00
_cell.angle_beta   90.00
_cell.angle_gamma   90.00
#
_symmetry.space_group_name_H-M   'P 1'
#
loop_
_entity.id
_entity.type
_entity.pdbx_description
1 polymer ?
#
loop_
_entity_poly.entity_id
_entity_poly.type
_entity_poly.pdbx_seq_one_letter_code
_entity_poly.pdbx_strand_id
1 'polypeptide(L)'
;VPRSVKRSIDATKVGKVIGPGGAMIKEIIAESGVSNIAVDGDAATVMITGFEDVNIEEAIRRIEAIAGVGGGQGGAPKPPPPEIKEGDTFEAAEIRSVVPFGLFIRLVDGVDGFCHISELSEDFIRSMDLVDLAVGDKIDVKVTQFNEAKRQYR
;
A
#
# COMPACT_ATOMS: atom_id res chain seq x y z
N VAL A 1 4.04 8.58 -19.83
CA VAL A 1 3.32 7.97 -20.98
C VAL A 1 2.42 6.89 -20.40
N PRO A 2 1.11 6.85 -20.73
CA PRO A 2 0.23 5.83 -20.17
C PRO A 2 0.71 4.43 -20.58
N ARG A 3 0.85 3.53 -19.60
CA ARG A 3 1.15 2.12 -19.84
C ARG A 3 -0.16 1.34 -19.83
N SER A 4 -0.23 0.33 -20.70
CA SER A 4 -1.38 -0.56 -20.77
C SER A 4 -0.93 -2.00 -20.63
N VAL A 5 -1.58 -2.76 -19.75
CA VAL A 5 -1.28 -4.16 -19.50
C VAL A 5 -2.52 -4.99 -19.78
N LYS A 6 -2.35 -6.07 -20.53
CA LYS A 6 -3.40 -7.03 -20.84
C LYS A 6 -3.29 -8.25 -19.92
N ARG A 7 -4.41 -8.67 -19.34
CA ARG A 7 -4.56 -9.86 -18.51
C ARG A 7 -5.70 -10.73 -19.04
N SER A 8 -5.50 -12.04 -19.03
CA SER A 8 -6.56 -13.00 -19.33
C SER A 8 -7.26 -13.35 -18.04
N ILE A 9 -8.58 -13.40 -18.05
CA ILE A 9 -9.40 -13.85 -16.93
C ILE A 9 -10.30 -14.99 -17.38
N ASP A 10 -10.91 -15.66 -16.41
CA ASP A 10 -11.88 -16.71 -16.70
C ASP A 10 -13.20 -16.09 -17.23
N ALA A 11 -13.66 -16.57 -18.39
CA ALA A 11 -14.88 -16.08 -19.05
C ALA A 11 -16.12 -16.16 -18.14
N THR A 12 -16.18 -17.16 -17.25
CA THR A 12 -17.30 -17.35 -16.31
C THR A 12 -17.33 -16.29 -15.20
N LYS A 13 -16.22 -15.57 -15.01
CA LYS A 13 -16.02 -14.60 -13.94
C LYS A 13 -16.01 -13.16 -14.43
N VAL A 14 -15.93 -12.93 -15.75
CA VAL A 14 -16.04 -11.61 -16.39
C VAL A 14 -17.23 -10.82 -15.82
N GLY A 15 -18.41 -11.44 -15.75
CA GLY A 15 -19.61 -10.77 -15.22
C GLY A 15 -19.47 -10.30 -13.76
N LYS A 16 -18.70 -11.03 -12.94
CA LYS A 16 -18.42 -10.63 -11.54
C LYS A 16 -17.44 -9.48 -11.46
N VAL A 17 -16.42 -9.47 -12.33
CA VAL A 17 -15.44 -8.38 -12.43
C VAL A 17 -16.11 -7.08 -12.87
N ILE A 18 -17.05 -7.14 -13.83
CA ILE A 18 -17.81 -5.98 -14.30
C ILE A 18 -18.80 -5.49 -13.23
N GLY A 19 -19.51 -6.41 -12.58
CA GLY A 19 -20.58 -6.10 -11.64
C GLY A 19 -21.85 -5.54 -12.33
N PRO A 20 -22.94 -5.30 -11.58
CA PRO A 20 -24.18 -4.78 -12.14
C PRO A 20 -23.96 -3.38 -12.75
N GLY A 21 -24.17 -3.26 -14.06
CA GLY A 21 -24.00 -1.98 -14.78
C GLY A 21 -22.56 -1.43 -14.81
N GLY A 22 -21.54 -2.29 -14.61
CA GLY A 22 -20.14 -1.86 -14.59
C GLY A 22 -19.72 -1.16 -13.29
N ALA A 23 -20.54 -1.22 -12.23
CA ALA A 23 -20.26 -0.57 -10.96
C ALA A 23 -18.94 -1.04 -10.33
N MET A 24 -18.64 -2.34 -10.42
CA MET A 24 -17.42 -2.92 -9.84
C MET A 24 -16.17 -2.40 -10.55
N ILE A 25 -16.17 -2.33 -11.88
CA ILE A 25 -15.04 -1.75 -12.63
C ILE A 25 -14.85 -0.27 -12.29
N LYS A 26 -15.94 0.49 -12.18
CA LYS A 26 -15.87 1.91 -11.81
C LYS A 26 -15.28 2.10 -10.42
N GLU A 27 -15.66 1.24 -9.47
CA GLU A 27 -15.10 1.23 -8.11
C GLU A 27 -13.60 0.91 -8.14
N ILE A 28 -13.20 -0.14 -8.86
CA ILE A 28 -11.77 -0.50 -9.00
C ILE A 28 -10.98 0.65 -9.62
N ILE A 29 -11.49 1.30 -10.67
CA ILE A 29 -10.85 2.46 -11.30
C ILE A 29 -10.67 3.60 -10.29
N ALA A 30 -11.72 3.89 -9.51
CA ALA A 30 -11.71 4.97 -8.54
C ALA A 30 -10.77 4.69 -7.35
N GLU A 31 -10.72 3.45 -6.88
CA GLU A 31 -9.86 3.03 -5.76
C GLU A 31 -8.40 2.92 -6.17
N SER A 32 -8.11 2.29 -7.33
CA SER A 32 -6.74 2.01 -7.75
C SER A 32 -6.07 3.16 -8.47
N GLY A 33 -6.77 4.27 -8.72
CA GLY A 33 -6.21 5.46 -9.39
C GLY A 33 -5.74 5.23 -10.84
N VAL A 34 -6.25 4.20 -11.52
CA VAL A 34 -5.93 3.96 -12.94
C VAL A 34 -6.80 4.82 -13.84
N SER A 35 -6.33 5.10 -15.05
CA SER A 35 -7.05 5.98 -15.98
C SER A 35 -8.28 5.28 -16.58
N ASN A 36 -8.15 3.99 -16.90
CA ASN A 36 -9.22 3.20 -17.50
C ASN A 36 -8.98 1.70 -17.32
N ILE A 37 -10.07 0.93 -17.22
CA ILE A 37 -10.08 -0.52 -17.28
C ILE A 37 -11.10 -0.94 -18.34
N ALA A 38 -10.60 -1.52 -19.43
CA ALA A 38 -11.43 -2.09 -20.49
C ALA A 38 -11.53 -3.61 -20.30
N VAL A 39 -12.75 -4.12 -20.22
CA VAL A 39 -13.01 -5.56 -20.13
C VAL A 39 -13.66 -6.02 -21.42
N ASP A 40 -13.02 -6.98 -22.08
CA ASP A 40 -13.54 -7.67 -23.24
C ASP A 40 -14.14 -9.01 -22.78
N GLY A 41 -15.47 -9.07 -22.78
CA GLY A 41 -16.19 -10.26 -22.35
C GLY A 41 -16.21 -11.39 -23.38
N ASP A 42 -15.96 -11.08 -24.66
CA ASP A 42 -15.90 -12.07 -25.73
C ASP A 42 -14.52 -12.76 -25.72
N ALA A 43 -13.46 -11.97 -25.59
CA ALA A 43 -12.09 -12.44 -25.48
C ALA A 43 -11.67 -12.84 -24.04
N ALA A 44 -12.55 -12.66 -23.05
CA ALA A 44 -12.27 -12.86 -21.62
C ALA A 44 -10.96 -12.20 -21.16
N THR A 45 -10.70 -10.97 -21.62
CA THR A 45 -9.46 -10.24 -21.30
C THR A 45 -9.73 -8.88 -20.70
N VAL A 46 -8.85 -8.46 -19.80
CA VAL A 46 -8.90 -7.16 -19.13
C VAL A 46 -7.66 -6.37 -19.53
N MET A 47 -7.89 -5.14 -20.00
CA MET A 47 -6.85 -4.18 -20.31
C MET A 47 -6.91 -3.05 -19.29
N ILE A 48 -5.86 -2.94 -18.49
CA ILE A 48 -5.70 -1.87 -17.51
C ILE A 48 -4.79 -0.81 -18.12
N THR A 49 -5.20 0.45 -18.09
CA THR A 49 -4.41 1.60 -18.54
C THR A 49 -4.21 2.57 -17.39
N GLY A 50 -2.95 2.89 -17.09
CA GLY A 50 -2.58 3.82 -16.01
C GLY A 50 -1.30 4.59 -16.34
N PHE A 51 -1.00 5.59 -15.52
CA PHE A 51 0.24 6.37 -15.63
C PHE A 51 1.38 5.82 -14.76
N GLU A 52 1.03 5.12 -13.69
CA GLU A 52 1.96 4.58 -12.70
C GLU A 52 1.84 3.06 -12.62
N ASP A 53 2.98 2.38 -12.52
CA ASP A 53 3.02 0.93 -12.44
C ASP A 53 2.34 0.39 -11.17
N VAL A 54 2.46 1.12 -10.04
CA VAL A 54 1.82 0.76 -8.77
C VAL A 54 0.30 0.71 -8.86
N ASN A 55 -0.32 1.67 -9.54
CA ASN A 55 -1.78 1.74 -9.74
C ASN A 55 -2.26 0.59 -10.64
N ILE A 56 -1.49 0.29 -11.69
CA ILE A 56 -1.79 -0.81 -12.62
C ILE A 56 -1.70 -2.16 -11.90
N GLU A 57 -0.67 -2.38 -11.09
CA GLU A 57 -0.52 -3.62 -10.31
C GLU A 57 -1.65 -3.81 -9.29
N GLU A 58 -2.09 -2.74 -8.62
CA GLU A 58 -3.21 -2.79 -7.69
C GLU A 58 -4.51 -3.20 -8.37
N ALA A 59 -4.82 -2.57 -9.52
CA ALA A 59 -5.99 -2.90 -10.32
C ALA A 59 -5.96 -4.37 -10.77
N ILE A 60 -4.82 -4.85 -11.26
CA ILE A 60 -4.62 -6.25 -11.69
C ILE A 60 -4.93 -7.20 -10.54
N ARG A 61 -4.35 -6.94 -9.35
CA ARG A 61 -4.53 -7.80 -8.19
C ARG A 61 -6.00 -7.89 -7.76
N ARG A 62 -6.73 -6.78 -7.83
CA ARG A 62 -8.15 -6.73 -7.46
C ARG A 62 -9.02 -7.48 -8.45
N ILE A 63 -8.73 -7.33 -9.74
CA ILE A 63 -9.38 -8.08 -10.82
C ILE A 63 -9.11 -9.57 -10.67
N GLU A 64 -7.88 -9.98 -10.38
CA GLU A 64 -7.50 -11.38 -10.15
C GLU A 64 -8.18 -11.96 -8.91
N ALA A 65 -8.30 -11.18 -7.83
CA ALA A 65 -9.01 -11.59 -6.61
C ALA A 65 -10.50 -11.86 -6.88
N ILE A 66 -11.15 -11.06 -7.72
CA ILE A 66 -12.57 -11.25 -8.10
C ILE A 66 -12.72 -12.39 -9.12
N ALA A 67 -11.79 -12.48 -10.07
CA ALA A 67 -11.76 -13.51 -11.11
C ALA A 67 -11.36 -14.88 -10.57
N GLY A 68 -10.77 -14.96 -9.37
CA GLY A 68 -10.40 -16.22 -8.72
C GLY A 68 -9.28 -16.96 -9.45
N VAL A 69 -8.47 -16.26 -10.25
CA VAL A 69 -7.29 -16.82 -10.90
C VAL A 69 -6.17 -16.80 -9.86
N GLY A 70 -6.05 -17.88 -9.09
CA GLY A 70 -5.21 -17.94 -7.90
C GLY A 70 -3.70 -17.97 -8.18
N GLY A 71 -2.95 -17.23 -7.37
CA GLY A 71 -1.49 -17.31 -7.34
C GLY A 71 -0.77 -16.36 -6.37
N GLY A 72 -1.24 -16.14 -5.13
CA GLY A 72 -0.44 -15.43 -4.13
C GLY A 72 -1.19 -14.96 -2.88
N GLN A 73 -0.54 -15.08 -1.73
CA GLN A 73 -1.05 -14.90 -0.36
C GLN A 73 -1.94 -13.68 -0.10
N GLY A 74 -2.84 -13.90 0.86
CA GLY A 74 -3.77 -12.92 1.38
C GLY A 74 -3.12 -11.70 2.03
N GLY A 75 -3.97 -10.71 2.25
CA GLY A 75 -3.64 -9.39 2.74
C GLY A 75 -4.43 -8.40 1.91
N ALA A 76 -5.56 -7.94 2.44
CA ALA A 76 -6.32 -6.83 1.87
C ALA A 76 -5.34 -5.71 1.50
N PRO A 77 -5.40 -5.13 0.29
CA PRO A 77 -4.62 -3.94 0.02
C PRO A 77 -5.16 -2.85 0.94
N LYS A 78 -4.28 -2.35 1.81
CA LYS A 78 -4.47 -1.06 2.42
C LYS A 78 -4.30 -0.01 1.30
N PRO A 79 -5.11 1.07 1.26
CA PRO A 79 -5.01 2.12 0.25
C PRO A 79 -3.54 2.51 -0.03
N PRO A 80 -3.24 2.97 -1.26
CA PRO A 80 -1.91 3.48 -1.57
C PRO A 80 -1.46 4.43 -0.46
N PRO A 81 -0.18 4.38 -0.01
CA PRO A 81 0.33 5.36 0.92
C PRO A 81 -0.09 6.73 0.40
N PRO A 82 -0.73 7.61 1.20
CA PRO A 82 -0.76 9.02 0.85
C PRO A 82 0.67 9.43 0.51
N GLU A 83 0.89 10.29 -0.47
CA GLU A 83 2.23 10.72 -0.92
C GLU A 83 3.07 11.26 0.24
N ILE A 84 3.70 10.37 1.02
CA ILE A 84 4.62 10.73 2.10
C ILE A 84 5.95 11.04 1.43
N LYS A 85 6.32 12.32 1.45
CA LYS A 85 7.57 12.82 0.88
C LYS A 85 8.65 12.84 1.96
N GLU A 86 9.91 12.72 1.54
CA GLU A 86 11.04 12.94 2.44
C GLU A 86 10.95 14.35 3.01
N GLY A 87 11.01 14.46 4.34
CA GLY A 87 10.80 15.71 5.07
C GLY A 87 9.40 15.90 5.64
N ASP A 88 8.43 15.05 5.31
CA ASP A 88 7.10 15.10 5.93
C ASP A 88 7.19 14.81 7.43
N THR A 89 6.40 15.58 8.19
CA THR A 89 6.32 15.45 9.65
C THR A 89 4.94 14.92 10.02
N PHE A 90 4.91 13.93 10.90
CA PHE A 90 3.70 13.36 11.46
C PHE A 90 3.68 13.69 12.95
N GLU A 91 2.73 14.53 13.33
CA GLU A 91 2.49 14.86 14.73
C GLU A 91 1.69 13.74 15.39
N ALA A 92 2.05 13.39 16.62
CA ALA A 92 1.34 12.42 17.44
C ALA A 92 1.14 11.03 16.80
N ALA A 93 2.16 10.54 16.08
CA ALA A 93 2.18 9.22 15.47
C ALA A 93 2.25 8.12 16.52
N GLU A 94 1.42 7.09 16.39
CA GLU A 94 1.24 6.06 17.42
C GLU A 94 2.29 4.95 17.30
N ILE A 95 2.97 4.63 18.40
CA ILE A 95 3.89 3.49 18.46
C ILE A 95 3.09 2.19 18.40
N ARG A 96 3.29 1.42 17.33
CA ARG A 96 2.64 0.11 17.12
C ARG A 96 3.37 -1.03 17.80
N SER A 97 4.70 -0.96 17.85
CA SER A 97 5.53 -2.01 18.44
C SER A 97 6.90 -1.45 18.81
N VAL A 98 7.44 -1.94 19.93
CA VAL A 98 8.79 -1.64 20.39
C VAL A 98 9.63 -2.90 20.20
N VAL A 99 10.79 -2.78 19.56
CA VAL A 99 11.74 -3.88 19.37
C VAL A 99 13.12 -3.46 19.90
N PRO A 100 14.03 -4.38 20.27
CA PRO A 100 15.28 -4.01 20.94
C PRO A 100 16.19 -3.03 20.19
N PHE A 101 16.02 -2.91 18.87
CA PHE A 101 16.83 -2.07 17.99
C PHE A 101 16.03 -0.90 17.38
N GLY A 102 14.79 -0.65 17.79
CA GLY A 102 13.98 0.44 17.26
C GLY A 102 12.49 0.39 17.58
N LEU A 103 11.72 1.23 16.88
CA LEU A 103 10.29 1.40 17.03
C LEU A 103 9.58 1.26 15.68
N PHE A 104 8.42 0.61 15.70
CA PHE A 104 7.45 0.68 14.61
C PHE A 104 6.39 1.70 14.96
N ILE A 105 6.23 2.69 14.10
CA ILE A 105 5.40 3.86 14.34
C ILE A 105 4.38 3.94 13.20
N ARG A 106 3.11 4.04 13.54
CA ARG A 106 2.04 4.20 12.54
C ARG A 106 2.03 5.66 12.09
N LEU A 107 2.41 5.91 10.84
CA LEU A 107 2.44 7.27 10.27
C LEU A 107 1.05 7.70 9.81
N VAL A 108 0.44 6.85 8.99
CA VAL A 108 -0.93 7.01 8.48
C VAL A 108 -1.58 5.65 8.51
N ASP A 109 -2.80 5.55 8.02
CA ASP A 109 -3.49 4.28 8.01
C ASP A 109 -2.68 3.22 7.22
N GLY A 110 -1.95 2.41 8.01
CA GLY A 110 -1.17 1.20 7.72
C GLY A 110 -0.14 1.36 6.61
N VAL A 111 0.41 2.55 6.62
CA VAL A 111 1.83 2.74 6.42
C VAL A 111 2.47 2.78 7.80
N ASP A 112 3.39 1.85 8.04
CA ASP A 112 4.20 1.84 9.25
C ASP A 112 5.61 2.36 8.90
N GLY A 113 6.08 3.32 9.68
CA GLY A 113 7.46 3.79 9.70
C GLY A 113 8.29 3.00 10.70
N PHE A 114 9.60 2.95 10.47
CA PHE A 114 10.54 2.32 11.38
C PHE A 114 11.64 3.30 11.78
N CYS A 115 11.69 3.57 13.08
CA CYS A 115 12.71 4.40 13.68
C CYS A 115 13.75 3.50 14.34
N HIS A 116 15.02 3.60 13.93
CA HIS A 116 16.11 2.86 14.56
C HIS A 116 16.50 3.53 15.89
N ILE A 117 16.99 2.78 16.87
CA ILE A 117 17.36 3.32 18.20
C ILE A 117 18.37 4.47 18.13
N SER A 118 19.24 4.48 17.11
CA SER A 118 20.21 5.56 16.88
C SER A 118 19.60 6.87 16.38
N GLU A 119 18.35 6.85 15.94
CA GLU A 119 17.62 8.03 15.44
C GLU A 119 16.70 8.62 16.52
N LEU A 120 16.53 7.95 17.67
CA LEU A 120 15.64 8.39 18.75
C LEU A 120 16.21 9.56 19.56
N SER A 121 17.53 9.68 19.63
CA SER A 121 18.21 10.74 20.39
C SER A 121 19.62 10.95 19.85
N GLU A 122 20.13 12.18 20.01
CA GLU A 122 21.54 12.51 19.75
C GLU A 122 22.47 11.82 20.76
N ASP A 123 21.95 11.45 21.93
CA ASP A 123 22.66 10.70 22.95
C ASP A 123 22.66 9.19 22.66
N PHE A 124 23.78 8.52 22.98
CA PHE A 124 23.89 7.08 22.78
C PHE A 124 23.00 6.29 23.74
N ILE A 125 21.89 5.80 23.23
CA ILE A 125 20.97 4.91 23.95
C ILE A 125 21.46 3.46 23.81
N ARG A 126 21.76 2.82 24.96
CA ARG A 126 22.25 1.42 25.00
C ARG A 126 21.16 0.37 24.78
N SER A 127 19.93 0.65 25.19
CA SER A 127 18.78 -0.26 25.05
C SER A 127 17.49 0.56 25.02
N MET A 128 16.48 0.05 24.32
CA MET A 128 15.13 0.62 24.33
C MET A 128 14.50 0.65 25.72
N ASP A 129 14.96 -0.18 26.67
CA ASP A 129 14.47 -0.17 28.07
C ASP A 129 14.79 1.14 28.81
N LEU A 130 15.76 1.91 28.32
CA LEU A 130 16.12 3.22 28.87
C LEU A 130 15.27 4.36 28.29
N VAL A 131 14.47 4.05 27.27
CA VAL A 131 13.62 5.00 26.57
C VAL A 131 12.21 4.85 27.13
N ASP A 132 11.66 5.93 27.67
CA ASP A 132 10.31 5.95 28.25
C ASP A 132 9.25 6.06 27.13
N LEU A 133 9.20 5.03 26.28
CA LEU A 133 8.28 4.91 25.15
C LEU A 133 7.63 3.53 25.15
N ALA A 134 6.31 3.49 25.20
CA ALA A 134 5.50 2.30 25.17
C ALA A 134 4.64 2.20 23.91
N VAL A 135 4.11 1.00 23.65
CA VAL A 135 3.11 0.79 22.58
C VAL A 135 1.86 1.61 22.89
N GLY A 136 1.39 2.38 21.92
CA GLY A 136 0.25 3.30 22.05
C GLY A 136 0.64 4.74 22.36
N ASP A 137 1.89 5.01 22.72
CA ASP A 137 2.37 6.39 22.90
C ASP A 137 2.41 7.13 21.58
N LYS A 138 2.20 8.44 21.67
CA LYS A 138 2.16 9.35 20.52
C LYS A 138 3.41 10.20 20.50
N ILE A 139 4.15 10.14 19.40
CA ILE A 139 5.39 10.89 19.21
C ILE A 139 5.39 11.62 17.88
N ASP A 140 6.07 12.75 17.83
CA ASP A 140 6.27 13.50 16.61
C ASP A 140 7.45 12.92 15.84
N VAL A 141 7.24 12.61 14.57
CA VAL A 141 8.26 11.98 13.72
C VAL A 141 8.41 12.71 12.41
N LYS A 142 9.61 12.67 11.85
CA LYS A 142 9.92 13.21 10.52
C LYS A 142 10.47 12.11 9.64
N VAL A 143 9.91 11.98 8.45
CA VAL A 143 10.41 11.05 7.44
C VAL A 143 11.71 11.58 6.87
N THR A 144 12.75 10.77 6.97
CA THR A 144 14.08 11.07 6.46
C THR A 144 14.31 10.41 5.11
N GLN A 145 13.82 9.18 4.94
CA GLN A 145 14.06 8.40 3.74
C GLN A 145 12.96 7.36 3.49
N PHE A 146 12.67 7.09 2.22
CA PHE A 146 11.85 5.95 1.83
C PHE A 146 12.70 4.81 1.25
N ASN A 147 12.55 3.60 1.81
CA ASN A 147 13.17 2.40 1.27
C ASN A 147 12.17 1.68 0.34
N GLU A 148 12.31 1.90 -0.97
CA GLU A 148 11.43 1.32 -1.99
C GLU A 148 11.47 -0.22 -2.01
N ALA A 149 12.65 -0.82 -1.83
CA ALA A 149 12.84 -2.27 -1.83
C ALA A 149 12.10 -2.98 -0.69
N LYS A 150 11.96 -2.31 0.47
CA LYS A 150 11.25 -2.84 1.65
C LYS A 150 9.88 -2.23 1.86
N ARG A 151 9.47 -1.25 1.03
CA ARG A 151 8.29 -0.41 1.21
C ARG A 151 8.16 0.14 2.64
N GLN A 152 9.26 0.64 3.19
CA GLN A 152 9.38 1.06 4.59
C GLN A 152 9.88 2.50 4.67
N TYR A 153 9.20 3.33 5.46
CA TYR A 153 9.61 4.72 5.75
C TYR A 153 10.54 4.73 6.96
N ARG A 154 11.59 5.56 6.90
CA ARG A 154 12.56 5.78 7.97
C ARG A 154 12.51 7.22 8.44
#